data_AF-A0A8T9CPF3-F1
#
_entry.id   AF-A0A8T9CPF3-F1
#
_cell.length_a   1.000
_cell.length_b   1.000
_cell.length_c   1.000
_cell.angle_alpha   90.00
_cell.angle_beta   90.00
_cell.angle_gamma   90.00
#
_symmetry.space_group_name_H-M   'P 1'
#
loop_
_entity.id
_entity.type
_entity.pdbx_description
1 polymer ?
#
loop_
_entity_poly.entity_id
_entity_poly.type
_entity_poly.pdbx_seq_one_letter_code
_entity_poly.pdbx_strand_id
1 'polypeptide(L)' 'MNNIAPQSPVMRRLTQQDNPAIARVIRQVSAEYGLTADKGYTVADPNLDELYQVYSQPGHAYWVVEYDGEVVGGG' A
#
# COMPACT_ATOMS: atom_id res chain seq x y z
N MET A 1 24.72 -7.94 24.11
CA MET A 1 23.39 -7.30 24.16
C MET A 1 23.05 -6.82 22.75
N ASN A 2 22.09 -7.44 22.06
CA ASN A 2 21.66 -6.93 20.75
C ASN A 2 20.76 -5.72 21.00
N ASN A 3 21.23 -4.55 20.59
CA ASN A 3 20.48 -3.31 20.67
C ASN A 3 19.41 -3.34 19.56
N ILE A 4 18.22 -3.83 19.88
CA ILE A 4 17.06 -3.74 18.97
C ILE A 4 16.51 -2.33 19.17
N ALA A 5 17.12 -1.35 18.48
CA ALA A 5 16.48 -0.05 18.37
C ALA A 5 15.12 -0.28 17.65
N PRO A 6 14.01 0.32 18.13
CA PRO A 6 12.76 0.24 17.40
C PRO A 6 13.00 0.78 15.99
N GLN A 7 12.72 -0.03 14.97
CA GLN A 7 12.79 0.44 13.58
C GLN A 7 11.78 1.57 13.41
N SER A 8 12.25 2.71 12.92
CA SER A 8 11.35 3.80 12.53
C SER A 8 10.68 3.44 11.21
N PRO A 9 9.37 3.72 11.05
CA PRO A 9 8.73 3.57 9.75
C PRO A 9 9.41 4.46 8.71
N VAL A 10 9.62 3.91 7.52
CA VAL A 10 10.28 4.59 6.40
C VAL A 10 9.25 4.87 5.32
N MET A 11 9.16 6.12 4.88
CA MET A 11 8.31 6.50 3.75
C MET A 11 9.16 6.55 2.47
N ARG A 12 8.72 5.85 1.42
CA ARG A 12 9.39 5.82 0.12
C ARG A 12 8.39 5.77 -1.03
N ARG A 13 8.85 6.07 -2.24
CA ARG A 13 8.04 5.92 -3.46
C ARG A 13 7.64 4.46 -3.64
N LEU A 14 6.40 4.24 -4.08
CA LEU A 14 5.91 2.94 -4.51
C LEU A 14 6.77 2.41 -5.66
N THR A 15 7.16 1.15 -5.57
CA THR A 15 7.79 0.40 -6.66
C THR A 15 6.84 -0.69 -7.14
N GLN A 16 7.10 -1.26 -8.32
CA GLN A 16 6.26 -2.33 -8.85
C GLN A 16 6.20 -3.57 -7.92
N GLN A 17 7.25 -3.83 -7.14
CA GLN A 17 7.32 -4.96 -6.20
C GLN A 17 6.38 -4.79 -5.01
N ASP A 18 5.97 -3.55 -4.71
CA ASP A 18 5.11 -3.23 -3.58
C ASP A 18 3.63 -3.41 -3.90
N ASN A 19 3.26 -3.50 -5.19
CA ASN A 19 1.87 -3.66 -5.63
C ASN A 19 1.11 -4.75 -4.85
N PRO A 20 1.65 -5.99 -4.69
CA PRO A 20 0.94 -7.03 -3.95
C PRO A 20 0.78 -6.70 -2.46
N ALA A 21 1.75 -5.99 -1.87
CA ALA A 21 1.74 -5.64 -0.46
C ALA A 21 0.73 -4.52 -0.17
N ILE A 22 0.74 -3.44 -0.96
CA ILE A 22 -0.22 -2.34 -0.81
C ILE A 22 -1.64 -2.79 -1.15
N ALA A 23 -1.84 -3.65 -2.16
CA ALA A 23 -3.13 -4.24 -2.46
C ALA A 23 -3.67 -5.05 -1.28
N ARG A 24 -2.82 -5.80 -0.57
CA ARG A 24 -3.20 -6.53 0.64
C ARG A 24 -3.64 -5.60 1.76
N VAL A 25 -2.89 -4.51 2.01
CA VAL A 25 -3.25 -3.50 3.03
C VAL A 25 -4.61 -2.89 2.71
N ILE A 26 -4.82 -2.47 1.46
CA ILE A 26 -6.09 -1.87 1.03
C ILE A 26 -7.25 -2.87 1.19
N ARG A 27 -7.06 -4.13 0.78
CA ARG A 27 -8.06 -5.20 0.95
C ARG A 27 -8.37 -5.48 2.42
N GLN A 28 -7.36 -5.51 3.28
CA GLN A 28 -7.52 -5.77 4.72
C GLN A 28 -8.31 -4.64 5.40
N VAL A 29 -7.90 -3.38 5.19
CA VAL A 29 -8.61 -2.21 5.73
C VAL A 29 -10.04 -2.16 5.17
N SER A 30 -10.21 -2.42 3.89
CA SER A 30 -11.56 -2.41 3.30
C SER A 30 -12.48 -3.50 3.87
N ALA A 31 -11.94 -4.69 4.14
CA ALA A 31 -12.69 -5.76 4.79
C ALA A 31 -13.05 -5.41 6.25
N GLU A 32 -12.13 -4.79 6.99
CA GLU A 32 -12.33 -4.39 8.39
C GLU A 32 -13.39 -3.29 8.54
N TYR A 33 -13.44 -2.34 7.59
CA TYR A 33 -14.39 -1.22 7.60
C TYR A 33 -15.66 -1.46 6.75
N GLY A 34 -15.85 -2.68 6.22
CA GLY A 34 -17.04 -3.04 5.43
C GLY A 34 -17.17 -2.25 4.12
N LEU A 35 -16.06 -1.78 3.57
CA LEU A 35 -15.97 -1.17 2.25
C LEU A 35 -16.04 -2.29 1.22
N THR A 36 -17.25 -2.71 0.89
CA THR A 36 -17.50 -3.70 -0.15
C THR A 36 -17.53 -3.03 -1.53
N ALA A 37 -17.14 -3.78 -2.55
CA ALA A 37 -17.20 -3.38 -3.96
C ALA A 37 -18.58 -2.81 -4.36
N ASP A 38 -19.63 -3.30 -3.71
CA ASP A 38 -21.03 -2.90 -3.88
C ASP A 38 -21.30 -1.41 -3.59
N LYS A 39 -20.38 -0.73 -2.89
CA LYS A 39 -20.49 0.71 -2.57
C LYS A 39 -19.69 1.64 -3.49
N GLY A 40 -19.12 1.12 -4.59
CA GLY A 40 -18.35 1.93 -5.55
C GLY A 40 -16.96 2.32 -5.06
N TYR A 41 -16.45 1.67 -4.02
CA TYR A 41 -15.07 1.86 -3.57
C TYR A 41 -14.12 0.96 -4.37
N THR A 42 -12.92 1.47 -4.67
CA THR A 42 -11.83 0.85 -5.46
C THR A 42 -11.36 -0.52 -4.97
N VAL A 43 -11.96 -1.08 -3.92
CA VAL A 43 -11.60 -2.32 -3.22
C VAL A 43 -11.59 -3.56 -4.12
N ALA A 44 -12.43 -3.59 -5.16
CA ALA A 44 -12.45 -4.64 -6.17
C ALA A 44 -11.90 -4.19 -7.53
N ASP A 45 -11.27 -3.02 -7.59
CA ASP A 45 -10.68 -2.55 -8.84
C ASP A 45 -9.46 -3.43 -9.16
N PRO A 46 -9.44 -4.15 -10.29
CA PRO A 46 -8.26 -4.91 -10.72
C PRO A 46 -7.02 -4.02 -10.88
N ASN A 47 -7.18 -2.69 -11.00
CA ASN A 47 -6.07 -1.75 -10.99
C ASN A 47 -5.33 -1.65 -9.65
N LEU A 48 -5.86 -2.18 -8.54
CA LEU A 48 -5.17 -2.20 -7.25
C LEU A 48 -3.86 -3.00 -7.29
N ASP A 49 -3.82 -4.08 -8.07
CA ASP A 49 -2.62 -4.88 -8.27
C ASP A 49 -1.63 -4.19 -9.25
N GLU A 50 -2.01 -3.06 -9.85
CA GLU A 50 -1.24 -2.26 -10.81
C GLU A 50 -1.06 -0.80 -10.39
N LEU A 51 -1.16 -0.49 -9.09
CA LEU A 51 -1.03 0.87 -8.55
C LEU A 51 0.24 1.58 -9.02
N TYR A 52 1.38 0.88 -9.07
CA TYR A 52 2.61 1.45 -9.60
C TYR A 52 2.44 1.97 -11.04
N GLN A 53 1.80 1.21 -11.93
CA GLN A 53 1.62 1.58 -13.32
C GLN A 53 0.74 2.83 -13.44
N VAL A 54 -0.32 2.93 -12.64
CA VAL A 54 -1.21 4.10 -12.60
C VAL A 54 -0.47 5.36 -12.11
N TYR A 55 0.31 5.25 -11.03
CA TYR A 55 0.93 6.39 -10.36
C TYR A 55 2.38 6.68 -10.78
N SER A 56 2.96 5.87 -11.67
CA SER A 56 4.28 6.11 -12.28
C SER A 56 4.25 7.18 -13.37
N GLN A 57 3.08 7.70 -13.73
CA GLN A 57 2.94 8.71 -14.77
C GLN A 57 3.50 10.08 -14.34
N PRO A 58 3.95 10.92 -15.29
CA PRO A 58 4.41 12.27 -14.99
C PRO A 58 3.37 13.08 -14.23
N GLY A 59 3.79 13.72 -13.13
CA GLY A 59 2.89 14.50 -12.27
C GLY A 59 2.08 13.67 -11.27
N HIS A 60 2.35 12.36 -11.15
CA HIS A 60 1.70 11.48 -10.18
C HIS A 60 2.71 10.90 -9.20
N ALA A 61 2.23 10.63 -7.99
CA ALA A 61 3.01 10.09 -6.90
C ALA A 61 2.17 9.16 -6.06
N TYR A 62 2.77 8.04 -5.68
CA TYR A 62 2.25 7.19 -4.64
C TYR A 62 3.39 6.82 -3.71
N TRP A 63 3.16 6.95 -2.42
CA TRP A 63 4.12 6.65 -1.37
C TRP A 63 3.65 5.45 -0.57
N VAL A 64 4.60 4.66 -0.09
CA VAL A 64 4.36 3.57 0.85
C VAL A 64 5.10 3.85 2.14
N VAL A 65 4.51 3.39 3.23
CA VAL A 65 5.15 3.32 4.54
C VAL A 65 5.57 1.89 4.78
N GLU A 66 6.87 1.69 4.95
CA GLU A 66 7.48 0.42 5.27
C GLU A 66 7.85 0.39 6.76
N TYR A 67 7.52 -0.71 7.44
CA TYR A 67 7.87 -0.97 8.82
C TYR A 67 8.30 -2.43 8.94
N ASP A 68 9.49 -2.69 9.47
CA ASP A 68 10.05 -4.04 9.61
C ASP A 68 10.08 -4.85 8.30
N GLY A 69 10.37 -4.17 7.18
CA GLY A 69 10.40 -4.78 5.85
C GLY A 69 9.01 -5.06 5.23
N GLU A 70 7.92 -4.70 5.92
CA GLU A 70 6.56 -4.85 5.42
C GLU A 70 5.92 -3.50 5.08
N VAL A 71 5.18 -3.46 3.97
CA VAL A 71 4.35 -2.30 3.64
C VAL A 71 3.12 -2.32 4.52
N VAL A 72 2.96 -1.26 5.32
CA VAL A 72 1.87 -1.11 6.29
C VAL A 72 0.84 -0.05 5.87
N GLY A 73 1.10 0.70 4.80
CA GLY A 73 0.20 1.74 4.30
C GLY A 73 0.74 2.47 3.07
N GLY A 74 -0.09 3.32 2.48
CA GLY A 74 0.30 4.16 1.34
C GLY A 74 -0.76 5.17 0.91
N GLY A 75 -0.35 6.13 0.08
CA GLY A 75 -1.17 7.23 -0.41
C GLY A 75 -0.44 8.24 -1.30
#